data_AF-A0A2D7L4W7-F1
#
_entry.id   AF-A0A2D7L4W7-F1
#
_cell.length_a   1.000
_cell.length_b   1.000
_cell.length_c   1.000
_cell.angle_alpha   90.00
_cell.angle_beta   90.00
_cell.angle_gamma   90.00
#
_symmetry.space_group_name_H-M   'P 1'
#
loop_
_entity.id
_entity.type
_entity.pdbx_description
1 polymer ?
#
loop_
_entity_poly.entity_id
_entity_poly.type
_entity_poly.pdbx_seq_one_letter_code
_entity_poly.pdbx_strand_id
1 'polypeptide(L)'
;RLKQAHPERKLMISNQLLDELNNDLQSSIKRSINLANSEIRELDRRLVIQSPSKFVKLQKDRLSWLLNRLKETSVKRLMEFRSAYDKAHGNILLLSPESTLSRGYSITSDILTGKIIRESNHVESGQKVVTRLKGGQIISVVESKSC
;
A
#
# COMPACT_ATOMS: atom_id res chain seq x y z
N ARG A 1 38.44 82.58 -52.51
CA ARG A 1 38.73 81.87 -51.22
C ARG A 1 37.70 80.74 -50.98
N LEU A 2 37.58 79.77 -51.90
CA LEU A 2 36.52 78.74 -51.82
C LEU A 2 36.98 77.33 -52.26
N LYS A 3 38.30 77.06 -52.19
CA LYS A 3 38.88 75.76 -52.60
C LYS A 3 39.49 74.93 -51.46
N GLN A 4 39.54 75.44 -50.23
CA GLN A 4 40.12 74.73 -49.08
C GLN A 4 39.10 74.03 -48.16
N ALA A 5 37.80 74.31 -48.28
CA ALA A 5 36.78 73.74 -47.37
C ALA A 5 36.31 72.30 -47.72
N HIS A 6 36.59 71.82 -48.94
CA HIS A 6 36.13 70.50 -49.40
C HIS A 6 36.86 69.28 -48.80
N PRO A 7 38.20 69.27 -48.62
CA PRO A 7 38.90 68.10 -48.08
C PRO A 7 38.67 67.90 -46.57
N GLU A 8 38.69 68.95 -45.76
CA GLU A 8 38.43 68.86 -44.32
C GLU A 8 37.01 68.35 -44.03
N ARG A 9 36.03 68.83 -44.80
CA ARG A 9 34.64 68.37 -44.68
C ARG A 9 34.47 66.89 -45.07
N LYS A 10 35.20 66.41 -46.09
CA LYS A 10 35.21 64.99 -46.45
C LYS A 10 35.83 64.12 -45.35
N LEU A 11 36.92 64.57 -44.74
CA LEU A 11 37.54 63.88 -43.60
C LEU A 11 36.62 63.85 -42.38
N MET A 12 35.94 64.95 -42.07
CA MET A 12 34.98 65.03 -40.98
C MET A 12 33.82 64.03 -41.18
N ILE A 13 33.24 63.96 -42.38
CA ILE A 13 32.20 62.99 -42.70
C ILE A 13 32.72 61.55 -42.60
N SER A 14 33.94 61.29 -43.10
CA SER A 14 34.54 59.96 -43.00
C SER A 14 34.80 59.53 -41.55
N ASN A 15 35.23 60.44 -40.68
CA ASN A 15 35.41 60.15 -39.26
C ASN A 15 34.07 59.87 -38.56
N GLN A 16 33.03 60.66 -38.87
CA GLN A 16 31.70 60.44 -38.32
C GLN A 16 31.14 59.05 -38.74
N LEU A 17 31.32 58.66 -40.00
CA LEU A 17 30.92 57.33 -40.47
C LEU A 17 31.70 56.20 -39.79
N LEU A 18 32.99 56.41 -39.51
CA LEU A 18 33.79 55.45 -38.76
C LEU A 18 33.30 55.30 -37.32
N ASP A 19 32.95 56.40 -36.66
CA ASP A 19 32.40 56.38 -35.30
C ASP A 19 31.04 55.68 -35.25
N GLU A 20 30.15 55.96 -36.22
CA GLU A 20 28.87 55.27 -36.39
C GLU A 20 29.06 53.76 -36.59
N LEU A 21 29.94 53.36 -37.51
CA LEU A 21 30.21 51.95 -37.78
C LEU A 21 30.83 51.23 -36.57
N ASN A 22 31.71 51.90 -35.84
CA ASN A 22 32.31 51.35 -34.61
C ASN A 22 31.25 51.17 -33.51
N ASN A 23 30.37 52.15 -33.33
CA ASN A 23 29.27 52.05 -32.37
C ASN A 23 28.29 50.92 -32.72
N ASP A 24 27.98 50.75 -34.01
CA ASP A 24 27.14 49.67 -34.51
C ASP A 24 27.77 48.30 -34.29
N LEU A 25 29.09 48.19 -34.57
CA LEU A 25 29.85 46.97 -34.32
C LEU A 25 29.84 46.59 -32.83
N GLN A 26 30.17 47.54 -31.95
CA GLN A 26 30.16 47.32 -30.50
C GLN A 26 28.78 46.89 -30.00
N SER A 27 27.73 47.56 -30.50
CA SER A 27 26.34 47.24 -30.16
C SER A 27 25.92 45.86 -30.68
N SER A 28 26.38 45.46 -31.87
CA SER A 28 26.12 44.13 -32.44
C SER A 28 26.81 43.03 -31.64
N ILE A 29 28.09 43.22 -31.30
CA ILE A 29 28.88 42.28 -30.48
C ILE A 29 28.22 42.11 -29.10
N LYS A 30 27.87 43.22 -28.43
CA LYS A 30 27.22 43.18 -27.12
C LYS A 30 25.88 42.45 -27.16
N ARG A 31 25.08 42.69 -28.21
CA ARG A 31 23.81 41.96 -28.42
C ARG A 31 24.04 40.47 -28.61
N SER A 32 25.00 40.08 -29.44
CA SER A 32 25.34 38.67 -29.69
C SER A 32 25.77 37.95 -28.40
N ILE A 33 26.66 38.56 -27.62
CA ILE A 33 27.10 38.00 -26.33
C ILE A 33 25.93 37.85 -25.34
N ASN A 34 25.04 38.85 -25.27
CA ASN A 34 23.89 38.79 -24.38
C ASN A 34 22.88 37.70 -24.77
N LEU A 35 22.68 37.47 -26.07
CA LEU A 35 21.85 36.38 -26.58
C LEU A 35 22.47 35.03 -26.23
N ALA A 36 23.74 34.80 -26.55
CA ALA A 36 24.44 33.55 -26.23
C ALA A 36 24.43 33.25 -24.72
N ASN A 37 24.67 34.25 -23.87
CA ASN A 37 24.59 34.08 -22.42
C ASN A 37 23.16 33.74 -21.94
N SER A 38 22.13 34.26 -22.60
CA SER A 38 20.74 33.95 -22.26
C SER A 38 20.37 32.53 -22.66
N GLU A 39 20.84 32.07 -23.82
CA GLU A 39 20.68 30.69 -24.28
C GLU A 39 21.39 29.71 -23.34
N ILE A 40 22.64 29.98 -22.95
CA ILE A 40 23.39 29.15 -22.00
C ILE A 40 22.65 29.05 -20.66
N ARG A 41 22.15 30.16 -20.12
CA ARG A 41 21.37 30.16 -18.87
C ARG A 41 20.09 29.33 -18.99
N GLU A 42 19.41 29.38 -20.14
CA GLU A 42 18.19 28.61 -20.35
C GLU A 42 18.48 27.10 -20.49
N LEU A 43 19.55 26.74 -21.20
CA LEU A 43 20.02 25.36 -21.30
C LEU A 43 20.43 24.80 -19.94
N ASP A 44 21.14 25.58 -19.13
CA ASP A 44 21.56 25.18 -17.79
C ASP A 44 20.35 25.00 -16.86
N ARG A 45 19.37 25.92 -16.89
CA ARG A 45 18.10 25.76 -16.17
C ARG A 45 17.38 24.47 -16.58
N ARG A 46 17.27 24.20 -17.89
CA ARG A 46 16.66 22.97 -18.40
C ARG A 46 17.40 21.73 -17.94
N LEU A 47 18.73 21.76 -17.95
CA LEU A 47 19.58 20.66 -17.48
C LEU A 47 19.39 20.39 -15.98
N VAL A 48 19.33 21.45 -15.16
CA VAL A 48 19.10 21.35 -13.71
C VAL A 48 17.71 20.80 -13.40
N ILE A 49 16.67 21.22 -14.13
CA ILE A 49 15.30 20.72 -13.98
C ILE A 49 15.22 19.26 -14.42
N GLN A 50 15.88 18.91 -15.52
CA GLN A 50 15.91 17.54 -16.01
C GLN A 50 16.85 16.63 -15.21
N SER A 51 17.58 17.13 -14.21
CA SER A 51 18.57 16.38 -13.43
C SER A 51 17.98 15.05 -12.91
N PRO A 52 18.29 13.92 -13.58
CA PRO A 52 17.62 12.65 -13.30
C PRO A 52 17.96 12.13 -11.91
N SER A 53 19.07 12.60 -11.33
CA SER A 53 19.54 12.21 -10.00
C SER A 53 18.54 12.56 -8.89
N LYS A 54 17.93 13.75 -8.92
CA LYS A 54 16.92 14.16 -7.92
C LYS A 54 15.65 13.34 -8.06
N PHE A 55 15.19 13.13 -9.30
CA PHE A 55 14.02 12.29 -9.57
C PHE A 55 14.26 10.84 -9.12
N VAL A 56 15.38 10.24 -9.51
CA VAL A 56 15.76 8.88 -9.13
C VAL A 56 15.88 8.74 -7.61
N LYS A 57 16.47 9.73 -6.92
CA LYS A 57 16.55 9.74 -5.46
C LYS A 57 15.16 9.73 -4.83
N LEU A 58 14.28 10.63 -5.26
CA LEU A 58 12.90 10.69 -4.76
C LEU A 58 12.14 9.38 -5.00
N GLN A 59 12.31 8.75 -6.17
CA GLN A 59 11.69 7.46 -6.46
C GLN A 59 12.27 6.33 -5.60
N LYS A 60 13.59 6.33 -5.33
CA LYS A 60 14.23 5.36 -4.42
C LYS A 60 13.72 5.51 -2.99
N ASP A 61 13.60 6.74 -2.50
CA ASP A 61 13.07 7.02 -1.16
C ASP A 61 11.61 6.58 -1.04
N ARG A 62 10.80 6.85 -2.07
CA ARG A 62 9.41 6.39 -2.16
C ARG A 62 9.30 4.87 -2.19
N LEU A 63 10.17 4.20 -2.95
CA LEU A 63 10.20 2.73 -3.03
C LEU A 63 10.57 2.13 -1.67
N SER A 64 11.59 2.67 -1.00
CA SER A 64 12.00 2.23 0.34
C SER A 64 10.86 2.36 1.35
N TRP A 65 10.17 3.51 1.35
CA TRP A 65 9.00 3.71 2.21
C TRP A 65 7.86 2.73 1.92
N LEU A 66 7.56 2.48 0.63
CA LEU A 66 6.53 1.50 0.24
C LEU A 66 6.88 0.08 0.68
N LEU A 67 8.15 -0.32 0.54
CA LEU A 67 8.63 -1.64 0.96
C LEU A 67 8.51 -1.84 2.48
N ASN A 68 8.93 -0.84 3.26
CA ASN A 68 8.80 -0.89 4.71
C ASN A 68 7.34 -0.96 5.14
N ARG A 69 6.49 -0.12 4.54
CA ARG A 69 5.05 -0.13 4.81
C ARG A 69 4.41 -1.48 4.45
N LEU A 70 4.77 -2.08 3.32
CA LEU A 70 4.28 -3.40 2.92
C LEU A 70 4.67 -4.46 3.94
N LYS A 71 5.93 -4.47 4.40
CA LYS A 71 6.42 -5.42 5.40
C LYS A 71 5.67 -5.28 6.73
N GLU A 72 5.49 -4.07 7.23
CA GLU A 72 4.79 -3.84 8.49
C GLU A 72 3.31 -4.21 8.42
N THR A 73 2.62 -3.80 7.36
CA THR A 73 1.18 -4.04 7.19
C THR A 73 0.86 -5.51 6.93
N SER A 74 1.70 -6.22 6.18
CA SER A 74 1.52 -7.66 5.93
C SER A 74 1.67 -8.48 7.21
N VAL A 75 2.69 -8.20 8.03
CA VAL A 75 2.91 -8.89 9.31
C VAL A 75 1.74 -8.64 10.26
N LYS A 76 1.29 -7.38 10.40
CA LYS A 76 0.14 -7.04 11.26
C LYS A 76 -1.13 -7.78 10.83
N ARG A 77 -1.47 -7.74 9.52
CA ARG A 77 -2.64 -8.45 9.00
C ARG A 77 -2.56 -9.95 9.22
N LEU A 78 -1.39 -10.56 9.04
CA LEU A 78 -1.21 -11.99 9.27
C LEU A 78 -1.45 -12.35 10.74
N MET A 79 -0.94 -11.55 11.67
CA MET A 79 -1.18 -11.74 13.11
C MET A 79 -2.66 -11.58 13.47
N GLU A 80 -3.35 -10.59 12.89
CA GLU A 80 -4.79 -10.39 13.09
C GLU A 80 -5.60 -11.60 12.61
N PHE A 81 -5.33 -12.08 11.39
CA PHE A 81 -5.99 -13.29 10.86
C PHE A 81 -5.68 -14.53 11.69
N ARG A 82 -4.44 -14.67 12.17
CA ARG A 82 -4.07 -15.80 13.03
C ARG A 82 -4.83 -15.77 14.35
N SER A 83 -4.91 -14.60 15.00
CA SER A 83 -5.68 -14.42 16.23
C SER A 83 -7.18 -14.69 16.03
N ALA A 84 -7.75 -14.21 14.92
CA ALA A 84 -9.14 -14.49 14.57
C ALA A 84 -9.40 -15.99 14.35
N TYR A 85 -8.47 -16.67 13.65
CA TYR A 85 -8.52 -18.12 13.45
C TYR A 85 -8.46 -18.87 14.77
N ASP A 86 -7.47 -18.57 15.63
CA ASP A 86 -7.28 -19.27 16.89
C ASP A 86 -8.48 -19.09 17.82
N LYS A 87 -9.11 -17.90 17.83
CA LYS A 87 -10.38 -17.65 18.54
C LYS A 87 -11.53 -18.48 17.99
N ALA A 88 -11.72 -18.49 16.68
CA ALA A 88 -12.79 -19.28 16.05
C ALA A 88 -12.59 -20.78 16.31
N HIS A 89 -11.36 -21.27 16.21
CA HIS A 89 -11.00 -22.64 16.52
C HIS A 89 -11.27 -22.99 17.99
N GLY A 90 -10.86 -22.13 18.92
CA GLY A 90 -11.14 -22.27 20.34
C GLY A 90 -12.64 -22.32 20.65
N ASN A 91 -13.44 -21.47 19.99
CA ASN A 91 -14.90 -21.48 20.14
C ASN A 91 -15.52 -22.78 19.62
N ILE A 92 -15.07 -23.29 18.47
CA ILE A 92 -15.53 -24.58 17.93
C ILE A 92 -15.21 -25.70 18.92
N LEU A 93 -14.00 -25.73 19.48
CA LEU A 93 -13.62 -26.73 20.48
C LEU A 93 -14.50 -26.61 21.73
N LEU A 94 -14.72 -25.40 22.26
CA LEU A 94 -15.53 -25.15 23.46
C LEU A 94 -17.02 -25.46 23.31
N LEU A 95 -17.54 -25.38 22.08
CA LEU A 95 -18.94 -25.67 21.73
C LEU A 95 -19.11 -27.08 21.13
N SER A 96 -18.02 -27.82 20.95
CA SER A 96 -18.08 -29.16 20.37
C SER A 96 -18.76 -30.15 21.34
N PRO A 97 -19.48 -31.16 20.82
CA PRO A 97 -20.00 -32.26 21.63
C PRO A 97 -18.91 -32.90 22.51
N GLU A 98 -17.70 -33.00 21.99
CA GLU A 98 -16.53 -33.54 22.70
C GLU A 98 -16.20 -32.76 23.99
N SER A 99 -16.33 -31.42 23.96
CA SER A 99 -16.11 -30.58 25.14
C SER A 99 -17.21 -30.74 26.19
N THR A 100 -18.46 -30.91 25.75
CA THR A 100 -19.60 -31.19 26.64
C THR A 100 -19.41 -32.55 27.31
N LEU A 101 -19.02 -33.57 26.54
CA LEU A 101 -18.71 -34.90 27.08
C LEU A 101 -17.50 -34.88 28.01
N SER A 102 -16.49 -34.05 27.71
CA SER A 102 -15.27 -33.92 28.52
C SER A 102 -15.52 -33.30 29.90
N ARG A 103 -16.59 -32.52 30.07
CA ARG A 103 -17.01 -31.94 31.35
C ARG A 103 -17.80 -32.92 32.24
N GLY A 104 -17.96 -34.17 31.81
CA GLY A 104 -18.66 -35.21 32.57
C GLY A 104 -20.15 -35.33 32.27
N TYR A 105 -20.64 -34.64 31.24
CA TYR A 105 -22.00 -34.83 30.76
C TYR A 105 -22.07 -35.99 29.75
N SER A 106 -23.27 -36.53 29.57
CA SER A 106 -23.56 -37.59 28.60
C SER A 106 -24.66 -37.15 27.64
N ILE A 107 -24.61 -37.62 26.40
CA ILE A 107 -25.68 -37.39 25.41
C ILE A 107 -26.40 -38.72 25.21
N THR A 108 -27.69 -38.76 25.53
CA THR A 108 -28.53 -39.95 25.34
C THR A 108 -29.36 -39.80 24.07
N SER A 109 -29.34 -40.82 23.22
CA SER A 109 -30.11 -40.89 21.98
C SER A 109 -30.81 -42.23 21.86
N ASP A 110 -31.93 -42.25 21.14
CA ASP A 110 -32.62 -43.48 20.77
C ASP A 110 -31.73 -44.34 19.83
N ILE A 111 -31.65 -45.66 20.07
CA ILE A 111 -30.81 -46.56 19.26
C ILE A 111 -31.31 -46.72 17.81
N LEU A 112 -32.62 -46.66 17.58
CA LEU A 112 -33.27 -46.91 16.29
C LEU A 112 -33.34 -45.63 15.46
N THR A 113 -33.70 -44.52 16.09
CA THR A 113 -33.91 -43.24 15.37
C THR A 113 -32.70 -42.31 15.44
N GLY A 114 -31.79 -42.52 16.38
CA GLY A 114 -30.66 -41.61 16.64
C GLY A 114 -31.08 -40.25 17.20
N LYS A 115 -32.37 -40.06 17.53
CA LYS A 115 -32.90 -38.80 18.05
C LYS A 115 -32.39 -38.56 19.48
N ILE A 116 -31.89 -37.35 19.75
CA ILE A 116 -31.43 -36.96 21.09
C ILE A 116 -32.63 -36.86 22.03
N ILE A 117 -32.54 -37.55 23.16
CA ILE A 117 -33.54 -37.58 24.23
C ILE A 117 -33.17 -36.49 25.23
N ARG A 118 -34.03 -35.48 25.38
CA ARG A 118 -33.82 -34.33 26.29
C ARG A 118 -34.72 -34.33 27.51
N GLU A 119 -35.88 -34.97 27.42
CA GLU A 119 -36.86 -35.05 28.50
C GLU A 119 -37.25 -36.51 28.72
N SER A 120 -37.49 -36.89 29.97
CA SER A 120 -37.88 -38.25 30.36
C SER A 120 -39.20 -38.71 29.73
N ASN A 121 -40.08 -37.79 29.34
CA ASN A 121 -41.34 -38.10 28.65
C ASN A 121 -41.15 -38.65 27.23
N HIS A 122 -39.97 -38.45 26.62
CA HIS A 122 -39.67 -38.89 25.26
C HIS A 122 -39.14 -40.33 25.19
N VAL A 123 -39.17 -41.07 26.31
CA VAL A 123 -38.77 -42.48 26.37
C VAL A 123 -39.84 -43.36 27.00
N GLU A 124 -39.90 -44.61 26.56
CA GLU A 124 -40.78 -45.66 27.08
C GLU A 124 -40.00 -46.75 27.81
N SER A 125 -40.64 -47.43 28.75
CA SER A 125 -40.05 -48.61 29.41
C SER A 125 -39.83 -49.72 28.38
N GLY A 126 -38.69 -50.37 28.45
CA GLY A 126 -38.21 -51.36 27.47
C GLY A 126 -37.49 -50.76 26.26
N GLN A 127 -37.47 -49.43 26.08
CA GLN A 127 -36.79 -48.79 24.96
C GLN A 127 -35.26 -48.86 25.13
N LYS A 128 -34.57 -49.16 24.03
CA LYS A 128 -33.10 -49.16 23.98
C LYS A 128 -32.58 -47.76 23.67
N VAL A 129 -31.62 -47.31 24.46
CA VAL A 129 -30.98 -46.00 24.31
C VAL A 129 -29.46 -46.14 24.25
N VAL A 130 -28.81 -45.22 23.56
CA VAL A 130 -27.36 -45.08 23.51
C VAL A 130 -26.97 -43.85 24.29
N THR A 131 -26.11 -44.02 25.28
CA THR A 131 -25.52 -42.93 26.04
C THR A 131 -24.07 -42.77 25.61
N ARG A 132 -23.77 -41.65 24.95
CA ARG A 132 -22.41 -41.28 24.56
C ARG A 132 -21.73 -40.54 25.70
N LEU A 133 -20.50 -40.95 25.98
CA LEU A 133 -19.58 -40.40 26.98
C LEU A 133 -18.26 -40.02 26.30
N LYS A 134 -17.38 -39.29 27.00
CA LYS A 134 -16.06 -38.88 26.50
C LYS A 134 -15.24 -40.05 25.92
N GLY A 135 -15.32 -41.23 26.55
CA GLY A 135 -14.50 -42.39 26.21
C GLY A 135 -15.22 -43.49 25.45
N GLY A 136 -16.45 -43.27 24.95
CA GLY A 136 -17.20 -44.32 24.26
C GLY A 136 -18.71 -44.20 24.36
N GLN A 137 -19.40 -45.31 24.11
CA GLN A 137 -20.85 -45.38 24.10
C GLN A 137 -21.32 -46.57 24.93
N ILE A 138 -22.41 -46.38 25.67
CA ILE A 138 -23.08 -47.41 26.46
C ILE A 138 -24.46 -47.62 25.84
N ILE A 139 -24.86 -48.87 25.67
CA ILE A 139 -26.22 -49.23 25.25
C ILE A 139 -26.98 -49.69 26.49
N SER A 140 -28.11 -49.06 26.76
CA SER A 140 -28.93 -49.31 27.94
C SER A 140 -30.38 -49.56 27.55
N VAL A 141 -31.14 -50.23 28.42
CA VAL A 141 -32.59 -50.42 28.30
C VAL A 141 -33.26 -49.61 29.40
N VAL A 142 -34.27 -48.82 29.07
CA VAL A 142 -35.03 -48.02 30.03
C VAL A 142 -35.91 -48.96 30.86
N GLU A 143 -35.68 -49.04 32.16
CA GLU A 143 -36.48 -49.88 33.06
C GLU A 143 -37.80 -49.19 33.45
N SER A 144 -37.72 -47.96 33.94
CA SER A 144 -38.89 -47.15 34.30
C SER A 144 -38.61 -45.66 34.09
N LYS A 145 -39.67 -44.84 33.99
CA LYS A 145 -39.57 -43.38 33.92
C LYS A 145 -40.20 -42.77 35.17
N SER A 146 -39.50 -41.84 35.78
CA SER A 146 -39.98 -41.02 36.89
C SER A 146 -40.15 -39.58 36.40
N CYS A 147 -41.35 -39.03 36.58
CA CYS A 147 -41.65 -37.62 36.32
C CYS A 147 -41.76 -36.86 37.63
#